data_AF-A0A849ZEK5-F1
#
_entry.id   AF-A0A849ZEK5-F1
#
_cell.length_a   1.000
_cell.length_b   1.000
_cell.length_c   1.000
_cell.angle_alpha   90.00
_cell.angle_beta   90.00
_cell.angle_gamma   90.00
#
_symmetry.space_group_name_H-M   'P 1'
#
loop_
_entity.id
_entity.type
_entity.pdbx_description
1 polymer ?
#
loop_
_entity_poly.entity_id
_entity_poly.type
_entity_poly.pdbx_seq_one_letter_code
_entity_poly.pdbx_strand_id
1 'polypeptide(L)'
;MPDPIRMSYRLETRADQARTWRALSDTDAFNRVAQANFTYATEQGADGVSRTVGTVKKLGLSIRFHEEPFSFRAPHWFRIHRVFEGGPAKTITAIAQLGPRPGGGTTIAYDLEVMPRTGLFRPILNFDLKRTTEKYVGAALSQLVQSLEEDESDDRERVLLGPPPALTTKQAARLDELVTRLEPSPLVQRLCAFLRAAPERDQVTMNALSLSQAWLASLDEVVALFIAAAKVGILGARIDLLCPSCLVPRAEVGADGPPPDVHCETCRIPLDASFPESLAVHFFPNPEIRPLRVKIECLGSPSRTPQIVAQETLGPGEQADLTMALEPGPHQVRTMPARGPAALVVAGDGERGSEASFTLTASIQPQMVHIRPEPRTIQFRNESNERVTVVVEKLVPPRRVLTLGRLLAEFPQLAEIVPTRGFISTMACFTANGVALRAPSADEAAAVARVLRGARVAYASDCIVLALYPELDAMFADLAKLDLSRVLAGMAVGSAFENVVGGKSIPMGPVVDAAYAALGSSYPGRVAAPHEAFVPEVKAAAERARWAARTAPYGPRIAWLERVA
;
A
#
# COMPACT_ATOMS: atom_id res chain seq x y z
N MET A 1 9.75 35.12 -20.57
CA MET A 1 9.13 33.78 -20.55
C MET A 1 7.62 33.97 -20.66
N PRO A 2 6.87 33.10 -21.36
CA PRO A 2 5.42 33.25 -21.45
C PRO A 2 4.78 33.04 -20.06
N ASP A 3 3.74 33.81 -19.76
CA ASP A 3 2.96 33.63 -18.52
C ASP A 3 2.12 32.35 -18.58
N PRO A 4 1.92 31.65 -17.44
CA PRO A 4 1.04 30.49 -17.39
C PRO A 4 -0.41 30.89 -17.73
N ILE A 5 -1.13 29.97 -18.37
CA ILE A 5 -2.60 30.05 -18.47
C ILE A 5 -3.15 29.34 -17.23
N ARG A 6 -4.05 30.00 -16.49
CA ARG A 6 -4.61 29.48 -15.25
C ARG A 6 -6.11 29.27 -15.36
N MET A 7 -6.60 28.18 -14.77
CA MET A 7 -8.00 27.92 -14.52
C MET A 7 -8.16 27.54 -13.06
N SER A 8 -9.09 28.19 -12.38
CA SER A 8 -9.27 28.06 -10.94
C SER A 8 -10.72 27.78 -10.63
N TYR A 9 -10.96 26.79 -9.77
CA TYR A 9 -12.28 26.44 -9.25
C TYR A 9 -12.25 26.58 -7.74
N ARG A 10 -13.33 27.14 -7.19
CA ARG A 10 -13.58 27.15 -5.75
C ARG A 10 -14.96 26.57 -5.50
N LEU A 11 -15.01 25.51 -4.70
CA LEU A 11 -16.21 24.75 -4.40
C LEU A 11 -16.31 24.56 -2.88
N GLU A 12 -17.51 24.26 -2.41
CA GLU A 12 -17.79 24.02 -1.00
C GLU A 12 -18.65 22.77 -0.88
N THR A 13 -18.40 21.97 0.16
CA THR A 13 -19.21 20.81 0.52
C THR A 13 -19.43 20.76 2.03
N ARG A 14 -20.53 20.14 2.47
CA ARG A 14 -20.82 19.82 3.87
C ARG A 14 -19.96 18.66 4.40
N ALA A 15 -19.40 17.83 3.52
CA ALA A 15 -18.52 16.75 3.90
C ALA A 15 -17.26 17.26 4.63
N ASP A 16 -16.81 16.53 5.64
CA ASP A 16 -15.56 16.84 6.33
C ASP A 16 -14.34 16.70 5.42
N GLN A 17 -13.19 17.21 5.89
CA GLN A 17 -11.96 17.25 5.09
C GLN A 17 -11.45 15.84 4.77
N ALA A 18 -11.66 14.86 5.65
CA ALA A 18 -11.20 13.49 5.44
C ALA A 18 -12.03 12.76 4.38
N ARG A 19 -13.36 12.91 4.39
CA ARG A 19 -14.28 12.39 3.36
C ARG A 19 -14.02 13.07 2.02
N THR A 20 -13.82 14.39 2.03
CA THR A 20 -13.50 15.16 0.83
C THR A 20 -12.15 14.76 0.23
N TRP A 21 -11.13 14.55 1.08
CA TRP A 21 -9.83 14.05 0.65
C TRP A 21 -9.92 12.64 0.04
N ARG A 22 -10.62 11.71 0.69
CA ARG A 22 -10.82 10.35 0.16
C ARG A 22 -11.43 10.37 -1.24
N ALA A 23 -12.36 11.29 -1.50
CA ALA A 23 -12.96 11.46 -2.82
C ALA A 23 -12.02 12.12 -3.84
N LEU A 24 -11.42 13.25 -3.49
CA LEU A 24 -10.63 14.07 -4.42
C LEU A 24 -9.26 13.48 -4.73
N SER A 25 -8.68 12.73 -3.79
CA SER A 25 -7.37 12.07 -3.95
C SER A 25 -7.41 10.82 -4.83
N ASP A 26 -8.59 10.38 -5.28
CA ASP A 26 -8.72 9.38 -6.35
C ASP A 26 -8.61 10.04 -7.72
N THR A 27 -7.38 10.39 -8.09
CA THR A 27 -7.10 11.12 -9.32
C THR A 27 -7.28 10.24 -10.56
N ASP A 28 -7.25 8.92 -10.42
CA ASP A 28 -7.63 7.98 -11.50
C ASP A 28 -9.14 8.04 -11.78
N ALA A 29 -9.97 8.01 -10.73
CA ALA A 29 -11.42 8.22 -10.84
C ALA A 29 -11.75 9.57 -11.46
N PHE A 30 -11.12 10.63 -10.94
CA PHE A 30 -11.30 11.99 -11.40
C PHE A 30 -10.96 12.15 -12.88
N ASN A 31 -9.80 11.63 -13.32
CA ASN A 31 -9.36 11.70 -14.72
C ASN A 31 -10.35 11.02 -15.67
N ARG A 32 -10.96 9.90 -15.24
CA ARG A 32 -11.95 9.15 -16.04
C ARG A 32 -13.22 9.96 -16.27
N VAL A 33 -13.75 10.57 -15.20
CA VAL A 33 -14.93 11.46 -15.28
C VAL A 33 -14.60 12.71 -16.10
N ALA A 34 -13.41 13.27 -15.90
CA ALA A 34 -12.90 14.40 -16.67
C ALA A 34 -12.51 14.03 -18.12
N GLN A 35 -12.69 12.78 -18.54
CA GLN A 35 -12.35 12.26 -19.87
C GLN A 35 -10.92 12.64 -20.29
N ALA A 36 -9.98 12.58 -19.36
CA ALA A 36 -8.61 12.99 -19.59
C ALA A 36 -7.89 12.04 -20.57
N ASN A 37 -8.31 10.76 -20.62
CA ASN A 37 -7.89 9.76 -21.60
C ASN A 37 -6.37 9.57 -21.67
N PHE A 38 -5.72 9.67 -20.52
CA PHE A 38 -4.29 9.39 -20.40
C PHE A 38 -4.02 7.89 -20.43
N THR A 39 -2.93 7.49 -21.06
CA THR A 39 -2.38 6.14 -20.95
C THR A 39 -0.97 6.22 -20.39
N TYR A 40 -0.68 5.43 -19.36
CA TYR A 40 0.63 5.45 -18.70
C TYR A 40 1.42 4.18 -18.96
N ALA A 41 2.73 4.34 -19.04
CA ALA A 41 3.73 3.29 -18.98
C ALA A 41 4.82 3.69 -17.98
N THR A 42 5.50 2.71 -17.41
CA THR A 42 6.78 2.93 -16.73
C THR A 42 7.87 2.70 -17.77
N GLU A 43 8.71 3.70 -18.01
CA GLU A 43 9.86 3.59 -18.91
C GLU A 43 11.15 3.79 -18.11
N GLN A 44 12.16 2.95 -18.35
CA GLN A 44 13.48 3.14 -17.74
C GLN A 44 14.24 4.27 -18.45
N GLY A 45 14.65 5.28 -17.70
CA GLY A 45 15.55 6.32 -18.18
C GLY A 45 16.95 5.79 -18.47
N ALA A 46 17.71 6.49 -19.33
CA ALA A 46 19.11 6.17 -19.63
C ALA A 46 20.05 6.24 -18.39
N ASP A 47 19.60 6.94 -17.34
CA ASP A 47 20.21 7.04 -16.00
C ASP A 47 19.76 5.90 -15.07
N GLY A 48 19.06 4.89 -15.59
CA GLY A 48 18.47 3.79 -14.84
C GLY A 48 17.32 4.21 -13.92
N VAL A 49 16.84 5.46 -14.00
CA VAL A 49 15.73 5.97 -13.19
C VAL A 49 14.43 5.73 -13.95
N SER A 50 13.51 4.96 -13.38
CA SER A 50 12.21 4.77 -14.00
C SER A 50 11.36 6.02 -13.92
N ARG A 51 10.74 6.37 -15.05
CA ARG A 51 9.87 7.53 -15.20
C ARG A 51 8.47 7.06 -15.55
N THR A 52 7.48 7.72 -14.95
CA THR A 52 6.09 7.56 -15.35
C THR A 52 5.86 8.38 -16.62
N VAL A 53 5.68 7.68 -17.75
CA VAL A 53 5.44 8.30 -19.05
C VAL A 53 3.96 8.19 -19.37
N GLY A 54 3.31 9.33 -19.53
CA GLY A 54 1.94 9.43 -19.99
C GLY A 54 1.88 9.77 -21.48
N THR A 55 0.87 9.24 -22.16
CA THR A 55 0.51 9.64 -23.53
C THR A 55 -0.94 10.10 -23.54
N VAL A 56 -1.20 11.19 -24.27
CA VAL A 56 -2.55 11.70 -24.53
C VAL A 56 -2.74 11.95 -26.02
N LYS A 57 -3.93 11.65 -26.53
CA LYS A 57 -4.33 12.04 -27.89
C LYS A 57 -5.24 13.26 -27.82
N LYS A 58 -4.76 14.41 -28.29
CA LYS A 58 -5.53 15.66 -28.36
C LYS A 58 -5.36 16.30 -29.74
N LEU A 59 -6.47 16.74 -30.34
CA LEU A 59 -6.50 17.43 -31.64
C LEU A 59 -5.76 16.68 -32.76
N GLY A 60 -5.84 15.35 -32.78
CA GLY A 60 -5.15 14.50 -33.76
C GLY A 60 -3.66 14.27 -33.48
N LEU A 61 -3.09 14.92 -32.46
CA LEU A 61 -1.70 14.75 -32.03
C LEU A 61 -1.61 13.72 -30.90
N SER A 62 -0.63 12.82 -31.00
CA SER A 62 -0.22 11.97 -29.89
C SER A 62 0.90 12.67 -29.14
N ILE A 63 0.65 13.06 -27.89
CA ILE A 63 1.57 13.86 -27.09
C ILE A 63 2.04 13.03 -25.90
N ARG A 64 3.36 12.87 -25.77
CA ARG A 64 4.01 12.22 -24.64
C ARG A 64 4.42 13.24 -23.57
N PHE A 65 4.37 12.82 -22.32
CA PHE A 65 4.80 13.62 -21.16
C PHE A 65 5.36 12.73 -20.06
N HIS A 66 6.23 13.29 -19.23
CA HIS A 66 6.66 12.70 -17.98
C HIS A 66 5.80 13.25 -16.84
N GLU A 67 5.29 12.38 -15.99
CA GLU A 67 4.63 12.76 -14.74
C GLU A 67 5.64 12.64 -13.60
N GLU A 68 5.86 13.75 -12.89
CA GLU A 68 6.71 13.74 -11.69
C GLU A 68 5.96 13.05 -10.54
N PRO A 69 6.69 12.47 -9.56
CA PRO A 69 6.08 11.99 -8.32
C PRO A 69 5.21 13.08 -7.70
N PHE A 70 4.03 12.71 -7.23
CA PHE A 70 3.08 13.66 -6.68
C PHE A 70 3.67 14.29 -5.42
N SER A 71 3.51 15.60 -5.26
CA SER A 71 3.74 16.25 -3.98
C SER A 71 2.40 16.33 -3.26
N PHE A 72 2.30 15.89 -2.02
CA PHE A 72 1.05 16.01 -1.26
C PHE A 72 1.25 15.93 0.24
N ARG A 73 0.25 16.47 0.96
CA ARG A 73 0.07 16.29 2.39
C ARG A 73 -1.40 15.99 2.63
N ALA A 74 -1.72 14.77 3.02
CA ALA A 74 -3.07 14.38 3.38
C ALA A 74 -3.51 15.06 4.69
N PRO A 75 -4.81 15.35 4.89
CA PRO A 75 -5.86 15.50 3.89
C PRO A 75 -5.89 16.91 3.26
N HIS A 76 -4.76 17.63 3.22
CA HIS A 76 -4.72 19.06 2.98
C HIS A 76 -4.57 19.46 1.51
N TRP A 77 -3.64 18.85 0.77
CA TRP A 77 -3.38 19.26 -0.61
C TRP A 77 -2.60 18.22 -1.40
N PHE A 78 -2.71 18.27 -2.73
CA PHE A 78 -1.79 17.59 -3.64
C PHE A 78 -1.44 18.46 -4.85
N ARG A 79 -0.30 18.17 -5.47
CA ARG A 79 0.22 18.77 -6.70
C ARG A 79 0.68 17.68 -7.65
N ILE A 80 0.16 17.73 -8.87
CA ILE A 80 0.52 16.85 -9.99
C ILE A 80 1.25 17.71 -11.01
N HIS A 81 2.47 17.33 -11.38
CA HIS A 81 3.26 18.07 -12.37
C HIS A 81 3.62 17.18 -13.56
N ARG A 82 3.29 17.65 -14.75
CA ARG A 82 3.55 16.96 -16.01
C ARG A 82 4.44 17.81 -16.90
N VAL A 83 5.52 17.22 -17.39
CA VAL A 83 6.48 17.84 -18.32
C VAL A 83 6.32 17.20 -19.69
N PHE A 84 5.91 17.98 -20.67
CA PHE A 84 5.60 17.46 -22.02
C PHE A 84 6.86 17.37 -22.88
N GLU A 85 7.07 16.23 -23.54
CA GLU A 85 8.18 16.02 -24.48
C GLU A 85 7.99 16.87 -25.76
N GLY A 86 6.74 17.05 -26.19
CA GLY A 86 6.37 17.83 -27.37
C GLY A 86 5.02 18.54 -27.24
N GLY A 87 4.54 19.12 -28.34
CA GLY A 87 3.25 19.81 -28.39
C GLY A 87 3.25 21.24 -27.83
N PRO A 88 2.07 21.89 -27.80
CA PRO A 88 1.94 23.32 -27.52
C PRO A 88 2.20 23.70 -26.05
N ALA A 89 1.95 22.79 -25.12
CA ALA A 89 2.26 22.97 -23.70
C ALA A 89 3.69 22.50 -23.39
N LYS A 90 4.35 23.21 -22.47
CA LYS A 90 5.62 22.80 -21.84
C LYS A 90 5.35 21.98 -20.60
N THR A 91 4.49 22.50 -19.71
CA THR A 91 4.09 21.83 -18.48
C THR A 91 2.61 22.02 -18.22
N ILE A 92 2.03 21.08 -17.47
CA ILE A 92 0.72 21.21 -16.84
C ILE A 92 0.87 20.87 -15.37
N THR A 93 0.39 21.75 -14.49
CA THR A 93 0.34 21.53 -13.04
C THR A 93 -1.11 21.55 -12.60
N ALA A 94 -1.58 20.49 -11.95
CA ALA A 94 -2.85 20.48 -11.23
C ALA A 94 -2.57 20.56 -9.73
N ILE A 95 -3.27 21.46 -9.03
CA ILE A 95 -3.12 21.69 -7.59
C ILE A 95 -4.52 21.60 -6.98
N ALA A 96 -4.68 20.76 -5.97
CA ALA A 96 -5.87 20.72 -5.14
C ALA A 96 -5.52 21.09 -3.71
N GLN A 97 -6.29 21.99 -3.10
CA GLN A 97 -6.16 22.38 -1.71
C GLN A 97 -7.52 22.27 -1.02
N LEU A 98 -7.51 21.67 0.16
CA LEU A 98 -8.65 21.50 1.04
C LEU A 98 -8.44 22.35 2.29
N GLY A 99 -9.47 23.09 2.67
CA GLY A 99 -9.47 23.89 3.90
C GLY A 99 -10.80 23.80 4.64
N PRO A 100 -10.83 24.09 5.94
CA PRO A 100 -12.07 24.13 6.70
C PRO A 100 -12.98 25.25 6.20
N ARG A 101 -14.28 24.99 6.15
CA ARG A 101 -15.30 25.98 5.81
C ARG A 101 -15.90 26.64 7.07
N PRO A 102 -16.16 27.96 7.08
CA PRO A 102 -16.94 28.60 8.12
C PRO A 102 -18.35 27.98 8.22
N GLY A 103 -18.72 27.44 9.39
CA GLY A 103 -20.00 26.75 9.59
C GLY A 103 -19.96 25.22 9.39
N GLY A 104 -18.78 24.64 9.16
CA GLY A 104 -18.61 23.20 8.98
C GLY A 104 -18.49 22.77 7.52
N GLY A 105 -17.83 21.64 7.29
CA GLY A 105 -17.51 21.13 5.95
C GLY A 105 -16.18 21.62 5.39
N THR A 106 -16.00 21.49 4.08
CA THR A 106 -14.71 21.67 3.39
C THR A 106 -14.82 22.62 2.21
N THR A 107 -13.87 23.54 2.10
CA THR A 107 -13.61 24.34 0.89
C THR A 107 -12.59 23.62 0.03
N ILE A 108 -12.91 23.45 -1.26
CA ILE A 108 -12.04 22.84 -2.27
C ILE A 108 -11.58 23.96 -3.21
N ALA A 109 -10.27 24.19 -3.28
CA ALA A 109 -9.65 24.99 -4.33
C ALA A 109 -8.91 24.06 -5.30
N TYR A 110 -9.24 24.14 -6.59
CA TYR A 110 -8.61 23.35 -7.63
C TYR A 110 -8.08 24.26 -8.73
N ASP A 111 -6.77 24.25 -8.93
CA ASP A 111 -6.08 25.06 -9.92
C ASP A 111 -5.44 24.18 -10.99
N LEU A 112 -5.61 24.57 -12.26
CA LEU A 112 -4.92 24.00 -13.39
C LEU A 112 -4.07 25.09 -14.07
N GLU A 113 -2.76 24.92 -14.01
CA GLU A 113 -1.80 25.80 -14.66
C GLU A 113 -1.20 25.13 -15.88
N VAL A 114 -1.27 25.80 -17.04
CA VAL A 114 -0.65 25.35 -18.28
C VAL A 114 0.41 26.35 -18.71
N MET A 115 1.67 25.91 -18.74
CA MET A 115 2.76 26.72 -19.25
C MET A 115 2.90 26.50 -20.76
N PRO A 116 2.72 27.54 -21.61
CA PRO A 116 2.98 27.40 -23.03
C PRO A 116 4.46 27.11 -23.31
N ARG A 117 4.74 26.29 -24.33
CA ARG A 117 6.12 26.07 -24.80
C ARG A 117 6.72 27.33 -25.39
N THR A 118 5.91 28.09 -26.11
CA THR A 118 6.24 29.41 -26.65
C THR A 118 5.00 30.29 -26.58
N GLY A 119 5.16 31.62 -26.63
CA GLY A 119 4.03 32.55 -26.64
C GLY A 119 3.06 32.33 -27.82
N LEU A 120 3.56 31.81 -28.94
CA LEU A 120 2.77 31.52 -30.15
C LEU A 120 1.69 30.45 -29.92
N PHE A 121 1.92 29.50 -29.00
CA PHE A 121 0.95 28.43 -28.72
C PHE A 121 -0.14 28.84 -27.72
N ARG A 122 -0.08 30.05 -27.15
CA ARG A 122 -1.08 30.53 -26.18
C ARG A 122 -2.52 30.53 -26.73
N PRO A 123 -2.81 30.95 -27.98
CA PRO A 123 -4.18 30.95 -28.51
C PRO A 123 -4.78 29.54 -28.62
N ILE A 124 -4.02 28.57 -29.15
CA ILE A 124 -4.49 27.19 -29.30
C ILE A 124 -4.71 26.51 -27.94
N LEU A 125 -3.85 26.79 -26.96
CA LEU A 125 -4.01 26.31 -25.58
C LEU A 125 -5.25 26.92 -24.91
N ASN A 126 -5.45 28.23 -25.02
CA ASN A 126 -6.66 28.89 -24.50
C ASN A 126 -7.94 28.31 -25.12
N PHE A 127 -7.91 28.04 -26.42
CA PHE A 127 -9.05 27.45 -27.11
C PHE A 127 -9.36 26.04 -26.62
N ASP A 128 -8.35 25.16 -26.50
CA ASP A 128 -8.53 23.81 -25.95
C ASP A 128 -9.00 23.85 -24.50
N LEU A 129 -8.39 24.70 -23.67
CA LEU A 129 -8.76 24.84 -22.26
C LEU A 129 -10.22 25.24 -22.09
N LYS A 130 -10.68 26.29 -22.79
CA LYS A 130 -12.08 26.75 -22.72
C LYS A 130 -13.07 25.72 -23.29
N ARG A 131 -12.74 25.09 -24.42
CA ARG A 131 -13.69 24.23 -25.15
C ARG A 131 -13.81 22.84 -24.56
N THR A 132 -12.71 22.26 -24.10
CA THR A 132 -12.66 20.86 -23.65
C THR A 132 -12.43 20.79 -22.15
N THR A 133 -11.31 21.35 -21.69
CA THR A 133 -10.81 21.10 -20.34
C THR A 133 -11.73 21.71 -19.28
N GLU A 134 -12.23 22.93 -19.50
CA GLU A 134 -13.15 23.62 -18.59
C GLU A 134 -14.45 22.85 -18.38
N LYS A 135 -15.04 22.40 -19.49
CA LYS A 135 -16.26 21.61 -19.47
C LYS A 135 -16.10 20.33 -18.66
N TYR A 136 -15.06 19.54 -18.94
CA TYR A 136 -14.92 18.22 -18.32
C TYR A 136 -14.40 18.28 -16.89
N VAL A 137 -13.45 19.17 -16.58
CA VAL A 137 -12.95 19.36 -15.22
C VAL A 137 -14.05 19.95 -14.33
N GLY A 138 -14.77 20.97 -14.81
CA GLY A 138 -15.90 21.55 -14.09
C GLY A 138 -16.99 20.52 -13.81
N ALA A 139 -17.35 19.70 -14.79
CA ALA A 139 -18.33 18.62 -14.62
C ALA A 139 -17.86 17.56 -13.60
N ALA A 140 -16.60 17.12 -13.68
CA ALA A 140 -16.03 16.15 -12.74
C ALA A 140 -16.02 16.67 -11.30
N LEU A 141 -15.62 17.94 -11.11
CA LEU A 141 -15.64 18.60 -9.81
C LEU A 141 -17.07 18.76 -9.26
N SER A 142 -18.04 19.10 -10.12
CA SER A 142 -19.44 19.26 -9.73
C SER A 142 -20.04 17.91 -9.32
N GLN A 143 -19.76 16.85 -10.08
CA GLN A 143 -20.19 15.49 -9.74
C GLN A 143 -19.55 15.00 -8.44
N LEU A 144 -18.27 15.33 -8.20
CA LEU A 144 -17.59 15.02 -6.95
C LEU A 144 -18.29 15.67 -5.77
N VAL A 145 -18.58 16.98 -5.84
CA VAL A 145 -19.31 17.69 -4.78
C VAL A 145 -20.70 17.09 -4.59
N GLN A 146 -21.44 16.82 -5.67
CA GLN A 146 -22.77 16.21 -5.57
C GLN A 146 -22.73 14.88 -4.80
N SER A 147 -21.77 14.01 -5.08
CA SER A 147 -21.64 12.73 -4.37
C SER A 147 -21.25 12.87 -2.89
N LEU A 148 -20.60 13.98 -2.53
CA LEU A 148 -20.26 14.29 -1.14
C LEU A 148 -21.47 14.85 -0.38
N GLU A 149 -22.46 15.39 -1.08
CA GLU A 149 -23.71 15.91 -0.51
C GLU A 149 -24.80 14.85 -0.33
N GLU A 150 -24.72 13.72 -1.06
CA GLU A 150 -25.62 12.58 -0.91
C GLU A 150 -25.35 11.86 0.45
N ASP A 151 -26.44 11.57 1.19
CA ASP A 151 -26.47 11.24 2.63
C ASP A 151 -25.70 9.98 3.07
N GLU A 152 -25.27 9.97 4.33
CA GLU A 152 -24.39 9.00 5.02
C GLU A 152 -24.94 7.57 5.19
N SER A 153 -26.17 7.27 4.77
CA SER A 153 -26.83 5.99 5.08
C SER A 153 -26.41 4.79 4.21
N ASP A 154 -25.63 5.02 3.14
CA ASP A 154 -25.05 3.94 2.34
C ASP A 154 -23.53 3.97 2.51
N ASP A 155 -23.10 3.58 3.71
CA ASP A 155 -21.70 3.48 4.13
C ASP A 155 -21.01 2.26 3.47
N ARG A 156 -21.01 2.27 2.13
CA ARG A 156 -20.36 1.27 1.28
C ARG A 156 -19.49 1.96 0.27
N GLU A 157 -18.34 2.44 0.72
CA GLU A 157 -17.04 2.33 0.03
C GLU A 157 -17.07 2.44 -1.51
N ARG A 158 -17.85 3.37 -2.05
CA ARG A 158 -18.01 3.62 -3.49
C ARG A 158 -17.86 5.10 -3.74
N VAL A 159 -16.63 5.54 -3.57
CA VAL A 159 -16.19 6.80 -4.13
C VAL A 159 -16.18 6.65 -5.65
N LEU A 160 -17.17 7.27 -6.29
CA LEU A 160 -17.12 7.90 -7.62
C LEU A 160 -16.37 7.14 -8.72
N LEU A 161 -16.94 6.06 -9.25
CA LEU A 161 -16.41 5.44 -10.47
C LEU A 161 -17.58 5.04 -11.36
N GLY A 162 -17.64 5.62 -12.55
CA GLY A 162 -18.61 5.23 -13.56
C GLY A 162 -18.59 3.70 -13.78
N PRO A 163 -19.73 3.11 -14.16
CA PRO A 163 -19.83 1.66 -14.34
C PRO A 163 -18.81 1.16 -15.36
N PRO A 164 -18.30 -0.07 -15.20
CA PRO A 164 -17.46 -0.68 -16.24
C PRO A 164 -18.25 -0.76 -17.55
N PRO A 165 -17.58 -0.92 -18.70
CA PRO A 165 -18.25 -1.35 -19.92
C PRO A 165 -19.11 -2.59 -19.62
N ALA A 166 -20.36 -2.55 -20.07
CA ALA A 166 -21.27 -3.67 -19.92
C ALA A 166 -20.72 -4.90 -20.64
N LEU A 167 -20.96 -6.08 -20.06
CA LEU A 167 -20.66 -7.34 -20.74
C LEU A 167 -21.49 -7.43 -22.02
N THR A 168 -20.87 -7.91 -23.10
CA THR A 168 -21.60 -8.28 -24.31
C THR A 168 -22.56 -9.44 -24.03
N THR A 169 -23.59 -9.62 -24.85
CA THR A 169 -24.55 -10.74 -24.70
C THR A 169 -23.85 -12.10 -24.63
N LYS A 170 -22.79 -12.30 -25.44
CA LYS A 170 -21.98 -13.53 -25.42
C LYS A 170 -21.25 -13.72 -24.09
N GLN A 171 -20.63 -12.66 -23.56
CA GLN A 171 -19.91 -12.70 -22.29
C GLN A 171 -20.86 -12.93 -21.10
N ALA A 172 -22.02 -12.27 -21.10
CA ALA A 172 -23.04 -12.45 -20.08
C ALA A 172 -23.59 -13.89 -20.10
N ALA A 173 -23.92 -14.42 -21.28
CA ALA A 173 -24.38 -15.80 -21.43
C ALA A 173 -23.31 -16.82 -20.99
N ARG A 174 -22.03 -16.56 -21.30
CA ARG A 174 -20.91 -17.41 -20.85
C ARG A 174 -20.76 -17.40 -19.33
N LEU A 175 -20.88 -16.23 -18.70
CA LEU A 175 -20.89 -16.13 -17.24
C LEU A 175 -22.06 -16.93 -16.65
N ASP A 176 -23.27 -16.74 -17.17
CA ASP A 176 -24.46 -17.43 -16.66
C ASP A 176 -24.37 -18.95 -16.83
N GLU A 177 -23.84 -19.44 -17.96
CA GLU A 177 -23.55 -20.86 -18.20
C GLU A 177 -22.61 -21.42 -17.12
N LEU A 178 -21.47 -20.77 -16.88
CA LEU A 178 -20.47 -21.26 -15.93
C LEU A 178 -20.95 -21.18 -14.48
N VAL A 179 -21.80 -20.21 -14.15
CA VAL A 179 -22.41 -20.06 -12.83
C VAL A 179 -23.27 -21.27 -12.46
N THR A 180 -23.91 -21.93 -13.43
CA THR A 180 -24.69 -23.16 -13.16
C THR A 180 -23.85 -24.33 -12.63
N ARG A 181 -22.51 -24.25 -12.77
CA ARG A 181 -21.56 -25.26 -12.28
C ARG A 181 -21.10 -25.01 -10.84
N LEU A 182 -21.52 -23.90 -10.23
CA LEU A 182 -21.25 -23.57 -8.83
C LEU A 182 -22.44 -23.96 -7.95
N GLU A 183 -22.16 -24.24 -6.67
CA GLU A 183 -23.22 -24.41 -5.68
C GLU A 183 -23.99 -23.09 -5.50
N PRO A 184 -25.34 -23.11 -5.55
CA PRO A 184 -26.12 -21.89 -5.40
C PRO A 184 -25.91 -21.23 -4.04
N SER A 185 -25.48 -19.97 -4.03
CA SER A 185 -25.34 -19.17 -2.80
C SER A 185 -25.55 -17.68 -3.06
N PRO A 186 -25.88 -16.89 -2.03
CA PRO A 186 -25.91 -15.43 -2.14
C PRO A 186 -24.56 -14.84 -2.57
N LEU A 187 -23.44 -15.50 -2.24
CA LEU A 187 -22.10 -15.04 -2.62
C LEU A 187 -21.84 -15.21 -4.12
N VAL A 188 -22.37 -16.26 -4.75
CA VAL A 188 -22.32 -16.42 -6.21
C VAL A 188 -23.02 -15.24 -6.89
N GLN A 189 -24.19 -14.82 -6.39
CA GLN A 189 -24.90 -13.67 -6.96
C GLN A 189 -24.11 -12.37 -6.78
N ARG A 190 -23.44 -12.18 -5.63
CA ARG A 190 -22.57 -11.02 -5.38
C ARG A 190 -21.35 -11.01 -6.29
N LEU A 191 -20.71 -12.15 -6.52
CA LEU A 191 -19.61 -12.30 -7.48
C LEU A 191 -20.09 -11.91 -8.89
N CYS A 192 -21.24 -12.43 -9.33
CA CYS A 192 -21.80 -12.09 -10.64
C CYS A 192 -22.12 -10.59 -10.77
N ALA A 193 -22.70 -9.98 -9.74
CA ALA A 193 -22.96 -8.55 -9.71
C ALA A 193 -21.66 -7.74 -9.76
N PHE A 194 -20.63 -8.18 -9.03
CA PHE A 194 -19.31 -7.58 -9.05
C PHE A 194 -18.67 -7.63 -10.44
N LEU A 195 -18.65 -8.79 -11.10
CA LEU A 195 -18.10 -8.95 -12.46
C LEU A 195 -18.84 -8.12 -13.51
N ARG A 196 -20.15 -7.88 -13.31
CA ARG A 196 -20.97 -7.05 -14.20
C ARG A 196 -20.79 -5.56 -13.99
N ALA A 197 -20.64 -5.10 -12.74
CA ALA A 197 -20.82 -3.70 -12.39
C ALA A 197 -19.64 -3.05 -11.64
N ALA A 198 -18.66 -3.81 -11.15
CA ALA A 198 -17.49 -3.23 -10.48
C ALA A 198 -16.50 -2.64 -11.51
N PRO A 199 -15.80 -1.55 -11.19
CA PRO A 199 -14.75 -1.01 -12.04
C PRO A 199 -13.71 -2.06 -12.43
N GLU A 200 -13.28 -2.08 -13.70
CA GLU A 200 -12.31 -3.08 -14.20
C GLU A 200 -10.99 -3.10 -13.41
N ARG A 201 -10.59 -1.96 -12.84
CA ARG A 201 -9.40 -1.85 -11.98
C ARG A 201 -9.54 -2.61 -10.67
N ASP A 202 -10.75 -2.77 -10.15
CA ASP A 202 -11.03 -3.55 -8.94
C ASP A 202 -11.17 -5.04 -9.27
N GLN A 203 -11.45 -5.36 -10.54
CA GLN A 203 -11.53 -6.72 -11.05
C GLN A 203 -10.17 -7.32 -11.45
N VAL A 204 -9.14 -6.52 -11.74
CA VAL A 204 -7.83 -7.04 -12.22
C VAL A 204 -6.97 -7.68 -11.13
N THR A 205 -7.21 -7.29 -9.88
CA THR A 205 -6.58 -7.79 -8.67
C THR A 205 -7.67 -7.98 -7.61
N MET A 206 -8.60 -8.90 -7.87
CA MET A 206 -9.70 -9.17 -6.94
C MET A 206 -9.14 -9.66 -5.61
N ASN A 207 -9.52 -8.95 -4.56
CA ASN A 207 -9.04 -9.22 -3.23
C ASN A 207 -10.13 -9.83 -2.35
N ALA A 208 -9.98 -11.11 -2.01
CA ALA A 208 -10.98 -11.81 -1.20
C ALA A 208 -11.14 -11.20 0.20
N LEU A 209 -10.08 -10.63 0.80
CA LEU A 209 -10.18 -9.95 2.09
C LEU A 209 -11.07 -8.69 1.98
N SER A 210 -10.77 -7.79 1.06
CA SER A 210 -11.59 -6.58 0.87
C SER A 210 -13.04 -6.93 0.48
N LEU A 211 -13.23 -7.94 -0.37
CA LEU A 211 -14.56 -8.35 -0.80
C LEU A 211 -15.35 -9.07 0.31
N SER A 212 -14.68 -9.79 1.22
CA SER A 212 -15.34 -10.36 2.40
C SER A 212 -15.94 -9.28 3.31
N GLN A 213 -15.20 -8.20 3.52
CA GLN A 213 -15.67 -7.04 4.29
C GLN A 213 -16.82 -6.33 3.57
N ALA A 214 -16.66 -6.01 2.29
CA ALA A 214 -17.69 -5.34 1.49
C ALA A 214 -18.98 -6.16 1.35
N TRP A 215 -18.85 -7.49 1.32
CA TRP A 215 -19.99 -8.40 1.24
C TRP A 215 -20.55 -8.76 2.62
N LEU A 216 -19.90 -8.39 3.72
CA LEU A 216 -20.26 -8.82 5.08
C LEU A 216 -20.37 -10.36 5.15
N ALA A 217 -19.34 -11.03 4.64
CA ALA A 217 -19.24 -12.49 4.57
C ALA A 217 -17.94 -12.96 5.21
N SER A 218 -17.85 -14.24 5.60
CA SER A 218 -16.59 -14.75 6.12
C SER A 218 -15.52 -14.80 5.01
N LEU A 219 -14.26 -14.59 5.40
CA LEU A 219 -13.13 -14.69 4.48
C LEU A 219 -13.09 -16.08 3.83
N ASP A 220 -13.32 -17.13 4.63
CA ASP A 220 -13.23 -18.52 4.19
C ASP A 220 -14.26 -18.85 3.11
N GLU A 221 -15.50 -18.40 3.25
CA GLU A 221 -16.53 -18.59 2.24
C GLU A 221 -16.21 -17.85 0.93
N VAL A 222 -15.64 -16.64 1.01
CA VAL A 222 -15.26 -15.85 -0.17
C VAL A 222 -14.07 -16.48 -0.89
N VAL A 223 -13.06 -16.94 -0.16
CA VAL A 223 -11.89 -17.64 -0.74
C VAL A 223 -12.33 -18.96 -1.36
N ALA A 224 -13.15 -19.75 -0.67
CA ALA A 224 -13.69 -21.00 -1.21
C ALA A 224 -14.48 -20.78 -2.50
N LEU A 225 -15.33 -19.74 -2.54
CA LEU A 225 -16.02 -19.34 -3.76
C LEU A 225 -15.04 -18.98 -4.89
N PHE A 226 -13.98 -18.23 -4.60
CA PHE A 226 -13.04 -17.79 -5.63
C PHE A 226 -12.26 -18.97 -6.21
N ILE A 227 -11.84 -19.92 -5.36
CA ILE A 227 -11.21 -21.17 -5.80
C ILE A 227 -12.18 -21.98 -6.65
N ALA A 228 -13.43 -22.17 -6.22
CA ALA A 228 -14.44 -22.90 -6.99
C ALA A 228 -14.74 -22.21 -8.34
N ALA A 229 -14.89 -20.89 -8.34
CA ALA A 229 -15.09 -20.07 -9.53
C ALA A 229 -13.90 -20.17 -10.50
N ALA A 230 -12.67 -20.25 -9.98
CA ALA A 230 -11.49 -20.47 -10.79
C ALA A 230 -11.47 -21.88 -11.42
N LYS A 231 -11.81 -22.93 -10.67
CA LYS A 231 -11.90 -24.31 -11.17
C LYS A 231 -12.91 -24.48 -12.31
N VAL A 232 -14.02 -23.74 -12.28
CA VAL A 232 -15.03 -23.79 -13.36
C VAL A 232 -14.73 -22.80 -14.50
N GLY A 233 -13.68 -21.97 -14.37
CA GLY A 233 -13.24 -21.03 -15.41
C GLY A 233 -13.96 -19.68 -15.40
N ILE A 234 -14.64 -19.30 -14.31
CA ILE A 234 -15.17 -17.94 -14.14
C ILE A 234 -14.04 -16.97 -13.80
N LEU A 235 -13.12 -17.41 -12.94
CA LEU A 235 -11.94 -16.66 -12.54
C LEU A 235 -10.67 -17.36 -13.03
N GLY A 236 -9.58 -16.61 -13.09
CA GLY A 236 -8.21 -17.12 -13.01
C GLY A 236 -7.57 -16.70 -11.70
N ALA A 237 -6.45 -17.34 -11.35
CA ALA A 237 -5.61 -16.98 -10.22
C ALA A 237 -4.17 -16.85 -10.71
N ARG A 238 -3.43 -15.88 -10.16
CA ARG A 238 -1.99 -15.73 -10.38
C ARG A 238 -1.29 -15.38 -9.08
N ILE A 239 0.01 -15.58 -9.06
CA ILE A 239 0.88 -15.22 -7.94
C ILE A 239 1.71 -14.00 -8.39
N ASP A 240 1.51 -12.89 -7.71
CA ASP A 240 2.20 -11.63 -7.96
C ASP A 240 3.27 -11.39 -6.88
N LEU A 241 4.48 -11.05 -7.31
CA LEU A 241 5.58 -10.61 -6.45
C LEU A 241 5.43 -9.10 -6.19
N LEU A 242 5.13 -8.75 -4.95
CA LEU A 242 4.91 -7.38 -4.48
C LEU A 242 6.23 -6.70 -4.14
N CYS A 243 6.33 -5.41 -4.47
CA CYS A 243 7.37 -4.57 -3.88
C CYS A 243 7.06 -4.27 -2.41
N PRO A 244 7.99 -4.51 -1.46
CA PRO A 244 7.75 -4.26 -0.04
C PRO A 244 7.54 -2.79 0.30
N SER A 245 7.98 -1.87 -0.57
CA SER A 245 7.81 -0.43 -0.38
C SER A 245 6.48 0.10 -0.92
N CYS A 246 6.07 -0.29 -2.13
CA CYS A 246 4.86 0.26 -2.75
C CYS A 246 3.66 -0.69 -2.72
N LEU A 247 3.86 -1.97 -2.35
CA LEU A 247 2.85 -3.03 -2.31
C LEU A 247 2.14 -3.28 -3.65
N VAL A 248 2.78 -2.89 -4.75
CA VAL A 248 2.28 -3.11 -6.11
C VAL A 248 2.98 -4.35 -6.69
N PRO A 249 2.25 -5.24 -7.39
CA PRO A 249 2.84 -6.28 -8.21
C PRO A 249 3.91 -5.75 -9.16
N ARG A 250 5.08 -6.38 -9.16
CA ARG A 250 6.20 -6.01 -10.04
C ARG A 250 6.66 -7.15 -10.95
N ALA A 251 6.35 -8.38 -10.57
CA ALA A 251 6.50 -9.54 -11.42
C ALA A 251 5.40 -10.54 -11.13
N GLU A 252 5.07 -11.35 -12.13
CA GLU A 252 4.23 -12.52 -11.97
C GLU A 252 5.12 -13.76 -11.85
N VAL A 253 4.76 -14.67 -10.96
CA VAL A 253 5.37 -15.99 -10.88
C VAL A 253 4.79 -16.88 -11.98
N GLY A 254 5.65 -17.29 -12.91
CA GLY A 254 5.27 -18.17 -14.00
C GLY A 254 4.90 -19.59 -13.56
N ALA A 255 4.10 -20.29 -14.38
CA ALA A 255 3.58 -21.63 -14.07
C ALA A 255 4.65 -22.72 -13.90
N ASP A 256 5.75 -22.60 -14.63
CA ASP A 256 6.81 -23.62 -14.71
C ASP A 256 8.19 -23.11 -14.26
N GLY A 257 8.28 -21.85 -13.79
CA GLY A 257 9.54 -21.17 -13.54
C GLY A 257 9.88 -21.02 -12.06
N PRO A 258 11.17 -20.92 -11.70
CA PRO A 258 11.55 -20.45 -10.38
C PRO A 258 11.05 -19.00 -10.19
N PRO A 259 10.92 -18.53 -8.95
CA PRO A 259 10.63 -17.12 -8.70
C PRO A 259 11.60 -16.20 -9.45
N PRO A 260 11.08 -15.12 -10.08
CA PRO A 260 11.93 -14.20 -10.83
C PRO A 260 12.84 -13.42 -9.89
N ASP A 261 14.13 -13.31 -10.23
CA ASP A 261 15.07 -12.38 -9.60
C ASP A 261 14.91 -11.01 -10.26
N VAL A 262 14.16 -10.13 -9.61
CA VAL A 262 13.76 -8.83 -10.16
C VAL A 262 13.87 -7.75 -9.10
N HIS A 263 14.11 -6.53 -9.56
CA HIS A 263 14.10 -5.33 -8.71
C HIS A 263 12.91 -4.46 -9.10
N CYS A 264 12.34 -3.74 -8.14
CA CYS A 264 11.30 -2.76 -8.43
C CYS A 264 11.89 -1.62 -9.28
N GLU A 265 11.35 -1.39 -10.48
CA GLU A 265 11.80 -0.32 -11.37
C GLU A 265 11.71 1.08 -10.75
N THR A 266 10.67 1.33 -9.94
CA THR A 266 10.45 2.64 -9.29
C THR A 266 11.31 2.79 -8.02
N CYS A 267 11.27 1.80 -7.13
CA CYS A 267 11.91 1.89 -5.82
C CYS A 267 13.38 1.46 -5.82
N ARG A 268 13.79 0.68 -6.84
CA ARG A 268 15.09 -0.02 -6.98
C ARG A 268 15.41 -1.01 -5.85
N ILE A 269 14.37 -1.53 -5.19
CA ILE A 269 14.51 -2.51 -4.11
C ILE A 269 14.50 -3.92 -4.73
N PRO A 270 15.44 -4.82 -4.36
CA PRO A 270 15.37 -6.23 -4.74
C PRO A 270 14.09 -6.87 -4.21
N LEU A 271 13.44 -7.67 -5.04
CA LEU A 271 12.24 -8.40 -4.64
C LEU A 271 12.62 -9.79 -4.20
N ASP A 272 12.32 -10.12 -2.95
CA ASP A 272 12.63 -11.41 -2.36
C ASP A 272 11.41 -12.32 -2.43
N ALA A 273 11.34 -13.19 -3.44
CA ALA A 273 10.26 -14.15 -3.58
C ALA A 273 10.36 -15.34 -2.59
N SER A 274 11.42 -15.42 -1.80
CA SER A 274 11.48 -16.32 -0.66
C SER A 274 10.67 -15.76 0.52
N PHE A 275 10.51 -14.44 0.60
CA PHE A 275 9.74 -13.79 1.65
C PHE A 275 8.22 -14.03 1.43
N PRO A 276 7.51 -14.71 2.34
CA PRO A 276 6.12 -15.13 2.12
C PRO A 276 5.17 -13.95 1.89
N GLU A 277 5.44 -12.82 2.56
CA GLU A 277 4.66 -11.60 2.49
C GLU A 277 4.88 -10.82 1.18
N SER A 278 5.91 -11.16 0.40
CA SER A 278 6.09 -10.61 -0.94
C SER A 278 5.24 -11.34 -2.00
N LEU A 279 4.70 -12.53 -1.70
CA LEU A 279 3.93 -13.34 -2.63
C LEU A 279 2.42 -13.19 -2.40
N ALA A 280 1.77 -12.45 -3.29
CA ALA A 280 0.33 -12.19 -3.29
C ALA A 280 -0.41 -13.14 -4.24
N VAL A 281 -1.54 -13.71 -3.80
CA VAL A 281 -2.47 -14.37 -4.72
C VAL A 281 -3.54 -13.37 -5.14
N HIS A 282 -3.67 -13.16 -6.45
CA HIS A 282 -4.72 -12.33 -7.03
C HIS A 282 -5.62 -13.15 -7.94
N PHE A 283 -6.93 -13.02 -7.71
CA PHE A 283 -7.94 -13.54 -8.61
C PHE A 283 -8.34 -12.48 -9.64
N PHE A 284 -8.74 -12.93 -10.81
CA PHE A 284 -9.19 -12.04 -11.89
C PHE A 284 -10.25 -12.74 -12.76
N PRO A 285 -11.18 -12.01 -13.41
CA PRO A 285 -12.13 -12.58 -14.36
C PRO A 285 -11.41 -13.30 -15.50
N ASN A 286 -11.93 -14.46 -15.90
CA ASN A 286 -11.46 -15.11 -17.12
C ASN A 286 -11.63 -14.18 -18.33
N PRO A 287 -10.61 -13.99 -19.19
CA PRO A 287 -10.71 -13.15 -20.39
C PRO A 287 -11.86 -13.49 -21.35
N GLU A 288 -12.35 -14.75 -21.35
CA GLU A 288 -13.56 -15.14 -22.12
C GLU A 288 -14.83 -14.46 -21.61
N ILE A 289 -14.90 -14.18 -20.30
CA ILE A 289 -16.00 -13.44 -19.67
C ILE A 289 -15.74 -11.95 -19.74
N ARG A 290 -14.55 -11.51 -19.31
CA ARG A 290 -14.19 -10.09 -19.32
C ARG A 290 -12.71 -9.92 -19.67
N PRO A 291 -12.39 -9.46 -20.90
CA PRO A 291 -11.03 -9.09 -21.25
C PRO A 291 -10.71 -7.76 -20.56
N LEU A 292 -9.99 -7.84 -19.44
CA LEU A 292 -9.57 -6.64 -18.72
C LEU A 292 -8.46 -5.93 -19.49
N ARG A 293 -8.73 -4.69 -19.90
CA ARG A 293 -7.73 -3.77 -20.44
C ARG A 293 -7.67 -2.56 -19.51
N VAL A 294 -7.14 -2.78 -18.30
CA VAL A 294 -7.05 -1.72 -17.30
C VAL A 294 -6.12 -0.62 -17.81
N LYS A 295 -6.73 0.46 -18.29
CA LYS A 295 -6.03 1.73 -18.47
C LYS A 295 -5.89 2.33 -17.09
N ILE A 296 -4.68 2.30 -16.54
CA ILE A 296 -4.35 3.12 -15.37
C ILE A 296 -4.20 4.54 -15.92
N GLU A 297 -5.06 5.46 -15.49
CA GLU A 297 -5.03 6.88 -15.85
C GLU A 297 -4.31 7.72 -14.79
N CYS A 298 -3.94 7.12 -13.67
CA CYS A 298 -3.01 7.72 -12.71
C CYS A 298 -2.30 6.66 -11.86
N LEU A 299 -0.97 6.57 -12.00
CA LEU A 299 -0.14 5.69 -11.18
C LEU A 299 0.17 6.29 -9.80
N GLY A 300 0.26 7.62 -9.69
CA GLY A 300 0.62 8.35 -8.48
C GLY A 300 -0.54 8.76 -7.56
N SER A 301 -1.76 8.30 -7.83
CA SER A 301 -2.99 8.70 -7.11
C SER A 301 -2.88 8.44 -5.60
N PRO A 302 -2.98 9.46 -4.71
CA PRO A 302 -2.80 9.25 -3.28
C PRO A 302 -3.82 8.28 -2.67
N SER A 303 -5.04 8.20 -3.23
CA SER A 303 -6.05 7.20 -2.82
C SER A 303 -5.60 5.75 -2.95
N ARG A 304 -4.61 5.45 -3.81
CA ARG A 304 -4.07 4.10 -4.00
C ARG A 304 -3.12 3.67 -2.88
N THR A 305 -2.57 4.65 -2.17
CA THR A 305 -1.62 4.46 -1.07
C THR A 305 -2.05 5.32 0.12
N PRO A 306 -3.24 5.08 0.70
CA PRO A 306 -3.80 5.94 1.76
C PRO A 306 -2.96 5.97 3.03
N GLN A 307 -2.05 5.00 3.22
CA GLN A 307 -1.08 5.00 4.30
C GLN A 307 0.00 6.09 4.15
N ILE A 308 0.26 6.56 2.93
CA ILE A 308 1.18 7.68 2.71
C ILE A 308 0.45 8.96 3.09
N VAL A 309 0.97 9.64 4.11
CA VAL A 309 0.39 10.88 4.64
C VAL A 309 1.07 12.12 4.06
N ALA A 310 2.33 11.98 3.62
CA ALA A 310 3.10 13.04 2.98
C ALA A 310 4.03 12.49 1.90
N GLN A 311 4.20 13.27 0.84
CA GLN A 311 5.21 13.00 -0.18
C GLN A 311 5.72 14.32 -0.78
N GLU A 312 7.03 14.47 -0.96
CA GLU A 312 7.62 15.65 -1.59
C GLU A 312 8.90 15.32 -2.33
N THR A 313 9.16 15.99 -3.45
CA THR A 313 10.36 15.78 -4.26
C THR A 313 11.37 16.91 -4.03
N LEU A 314 12.59 16.54 -3.64
CA LEU A 314 13.68 17.48 -3.33
C LEU A 314 14.82 17.31 -4.34
N GLY A 315 15.24 18.39 -4.97
CA GLY A 315 16.52 18.50 -5.68
C GLY A 315 17.73 18.52 -4.74
N PRO A 316 18.96 18.38 -5.27
CA PRO A 316 20.18 18.49 -4.47
C PRO A 316 20.26 19.83 -3.71
N GLY A 317 20.49 19.77 -2.40
CA GLY A 317 20.56 20.93 -1.51
C GLY A 317 19.22 21.51 -1.07
N GLU A 318 18.10 21.04 -1.65
CA GLU A 318 16.75 21.51 -1.29
C GLU A 318 16.30 20.97 0.06
N GLN A 319 15.34 21.68 0.66
CA GLN A 319 14.71 21.32 1.92
C GLN A 319 13.19 21.39 1.78
N ALA A 320 12.48 20.55 2.53
CA ALA A 320 11.04 20.69 2.71
C ALA A 320 10.63 20.52 4.16
N ASP A 321 9.58 21.25 4.50
CA ASP A 321 8.83 21.10 5.74
C ASP A 321 7.57 20.29 5.46
N LEU A 322 7.50 19.08 6.01
CA LEU A 322 6.34 18.20 5.93
C LEU A 322 5.63 18.10 7.30
N THR A 323 5.62 19.17 8.07
CA THR A 323 4.90 19.23 9.34
C THR A 323 3.42 18.95 9.13
N MET A 324 2.92 18.00 9.94
CA MET A 324 1.54 17.59 10.02
C MET A 324 1.29 16.87 11.34
N ALA A 325 0.02 16.80 11.74
CA ALA A 325 -0.39 15.85 12.75
C ALA A 325 -0.16 14.42 12.22
N LEU A 326 0.47 13.59 13.03
CA LEU A 326 0.62 12.17 12.82
C LEU A 326 -0.33 11.45 13.76
N GLU A 327 -1.00 10.41 13.29
CA GLU A 327 -1.76 9.55 14.20
C GLU A 327 -0.80 8.92 15.23
N PRO A 328 -1.25 8.62 16.46
CA PRO A 328 -0.43 7.86 17.38
C PRO A 328 -0.03 6.50 16.80
N GLY A 329 1.24 6.13 16.95
CA GLY A 329 1.79 4.86 16.49
C GLY A 329 3.02 4.99 15.60
N PRO A 330 3.52 3.85 15.10
CA PRO A 330 4.69 3.83 14.24
C PRO A 330 4.37 4.38 12.85
N HIS A 331 5.27 5.23 12.38
CA HIS A 331 5.35 5.77 11.04
C HIS A 331 6.72 5.44 10.46
N GLN A 332 6.88 5.52 9.15
CA GLN A 332 8.17 5.39 8.51
C GLN A 332 8.41 6.51 7.50
N VAL A 333 9.68 6.86 7.36
CA VAL A 333 10.18 7.73 6.30
C VAL A 333 11.00 6.87 5.35
N ARG A 334 10.66 6.88 4.07
CA ARG A 334 11.46 6.27 3.01
C ARG A 334 11.71 7.25 1.89
N THR A 335 12.61 6.88 0.98
CA THR A 335 12.91 7.67 -0.21
C THR A 335 12.63 6.91 -1.50
N MET A 336 12.39 7.64 -2.59
CA MET A 336 12.40 7.12 -3.96
C MET A 336 13.38 7.95 -4.81
N PRO A 337 14.44 7.33 -5.38
CA PRO A 337 14.86 5.94 -5.18
C PRO A 337 15.23 5.65 -3.72
N ALA A 338 15.21 4.37 -3.32
CA ALA A 338 15.55 3.97 -1.96
C ALA A 338 17.01 4.34 -1.62
N ARG A 339 17.22 4.97 -0.46
CA ARG A 339 18.51 5.38 0.08
C ARG A 339 18.68 4.76 1.47
N GLY A 340 19.08 3.49 1.47
CA GLY A 340 19.17 2.69 2.69
C GLY A 340 17.80 2.33 3.29
N PRO A 341 17.78 1.84 4.54
CA PRO A 341 16.56 1.46 5.22
C PRO A 341 15.68 2.67 5.53
N ALA A 342 14.38 2.42 5.62
CA ALA A 342 13.40 3.42 6.02
C ALA A 342 13.57 3.79 7.50
N ALA A 343 13.67 5.09 7.80
CA ALA A 343 13.76 5.57 9.17
C ALA A 343 12.41 5.41 9.89
N LEU A 344 12.46 5.05 11.17
CA LEU A 344 11.28 4.88 12.00
C LEU A 344 10.92 6.18 12.71
N VAL A 345 9.64 6.55 12.68
CA VAL A 345 9.09 7.72 13.38
C VAL A 345 8.02 7.22 14.34
N VAL A 346 8.21 7.41 15.63
CA VAL A 346 7.24 6.97 16.64
C VAL A 346 6.50 8.18 17.16
N ALA A 347 5.23 8.29 16.80
CA ALA A 347 4.33 9.34 17.26
C ALA A 347 3.59 8.87 18.52
N GLY A 348 3.72 9.56 19.66
CA GLY A 348 3.04 9.17 20.90
C GLY A 348 2.83 10.31 21.88
N ASP A 349 1.68 10.31 22.58
CA ASP A 349 1.28 11.40 23.49
C ASP A 349 2.25 11.62 24.66
N GLY A 350 3.00 10.59 25.05
CA GLY A 350 4.01 10.66 26.10
C GLY A 350 5.37 11.21 25.65
N GLU A 351 5.55 11.45 24.36
CA GLU A 351 6.84 11.86 23.79
C GLU A 351 7.09 13.36 23.96
N ARG A 352 8.34 13.70 24.31
CA ARG A 352 8.76 15.10 24.52
C ARG A 352 9.22 15.78 23.24
N GLY A 353 9.64 15.01 22.24
CA GLY A 353 10.14 15.53 20.96
C GLY A 353 9.03 16.27 20.22
N SER A 354 9.27 17.52 19.86
CA SER A 354 8.34 18.30 19.03
C SER A 354 8.91 18.63 17.65
N GLU A 355 10.15 18.23 17.37
CA GLU A 355 10.87 18.60 16.16
C GLU A 355 11.63 17.38 15.67
N ALA A 356 11.55 17.13 14.36
CA ALA A 356 12.33 16.12 13.68
C ALA A 356 13.03 16.75 12.47
N SER A 357 14.29 16.40 12.26
CA SER A 357 15.06 16.84 11.10
C SER A 357 15.80 15.65 10.51
N PHE A 358 15.57 15.41 9.23
CA PHE A 358 16.16 14.30 8.49
C PHE A 358 17.09 14.81 7.40
N THR A 359 18.30 14.26 7.36
CA THR A 359 19.28 14.47 6.30
C THR A 359 19.30 13.25 5.39
N LEU A 360 19.12 13.49 4.10
CA LEU A 360 19.11 12.46 3.06
C LEU A 360 20.47 12.45 2.36
N THR A 361 21.28 11.43 2.65
CA THR A 361 22.59 11.21 2.01
C THR A 361 22.57 9.90 1.23
N ALA A 362 23.52 8.98 1.45
CA ALA A 362 23.39 7.58 1.03
C ALA A 362 22.34 6.81 1.87
N SER A 363 22.04 7.30 3.07
CA SER A 363 20.96 6.83 3.93
C SER A 363 20.17 7.99 4.54
N ILE A 364 19.00 7.70 5.10
CA ILE A 364 18.22 8.65 5.90
C ILE A 364 18.84 8.73 7.30
N GLN A 365 19.09 9.94 7.81
CA GLN A 365 19.59 10.14 9.17
C GLN A 365 18.77 11.22 9.90
N PRO A 366 18.36 11.02 11.16
CA PRO A 366 18.53 9.79 11.95
C PRO A 366 17.62 8.64 11.47
N GLN A 367 17.96 7.41 11.84
CA GLN A 367 17.21 6.19 11.52
C GLN A 367 15.99 5.93 12.43
N MET A 368 15.91 6.63 13.58
CA MET A 368 14.78 6.54 14.48
C MET A 368 14.57 7.87 15.21
N VAL A 369 13.32 8.31 15.31
CA VAL A 369 12.93 9.46 16.13
C VAL A 369 11.64 9.18 16.90
N HIS A 370 11.54 9.79 18.07
CA HIS A 370 10.35 9.80 18.90
C HIS A 370 9.81 11.22 18.98
N ILE A 371 8.56 11.42 18.59
CA ILE A 371 7.92 12.74 18.56
C ILE A 371 6.48 12.67 19.05
N ARG A 372 5.96 13.80 19.49
CA ARG A 372 4.53 13.95 19.81
C ARG A 372 3.68 13.93 18.52
N PRO A 373 2.39 13.54 18.58
CA PRO A 373 1.50 13.47 17.42
C PRO A 373 1.33 14.79 16.66
N GLU A 374 1.44 15.93 17.36
CA GLU A 374 1.41 17.27 16.76
C GLU A 374 2.78 17.94 16.82
N PRO A 375 3.76 17.52 16.00
CA PRO A 375 5.08 18.12 15.99
C PRO A 375 5.00 19.58 15.52
N ARG A 376 5.90 20.41 16.04
CA ARG A 376 6.13 21.77 15.54
C ARG A 376 6.80 21.77 14.18
N THR A 377 7.74 20.84 13.97
CA THR A 377 8.49 20.74 12.71
C THR A 377 8.80 19.29 12.33
N ILE A 378 8.68 18.97 11.05
CA ILE A 378 9.29 17.79 10.41
C ILE A 378 10.01 18.27 9.16
N GLN A 379 11.34 18.38 9.24
CA GLN A 379 12.18 18.93 8.18
C GLN A 379 12.94 17.82 7.47
N PHE A 380 13.09 17.97 6.15
CA PHE A 380 13.90 17.11 5.31
C PHE A 380 14.90 17.96 4.54
N ARG A 381 16.16 17.52 4.47
CA ARG A 381 17.21 18.13 3.66
C ARG A 381 17.80 17.08 2.73
N ASN A 382 17.83 17.36 1.43
CA ASN A 382 18.53 16.53 0.48
C ASN A 382 19.99 16.97 0.37
N GLU A 383 20.91 16.22 1.00
CA GLU A 383 22.37 16.42 0.87
C GLU A 383 23.00 15.43 -0.13
N SER A 384 22.18 14.69 -0.87
CA SER A 384 22.65 13.88 -1.98
C SER A 384 22.83 14.71 -3.25
N ASN A 385 23.50 14.13 -4.24
CA ASN A 385 23.71 14.71 -5.57
C ASN A 385 22.58 14.39 -6.55
N GLU A 386 21.51 13.72 -6.12
CA GLU A 386 20.38 13.35 -6.98
C GLU A 386 19.08 13.93 -6.45
N ARG A 387 18.06 13.96 -7.29
CA ARG A 387 16.70 14.26 -6.88
C ARG A 387 16.13 13.09 -6.06
N VAL A 388 15.47 13.38 -4.94
CA VAL A 388 14.92 12.37 -4.04
C VAL A 388 13.48 12.71 -3.69
N THR A 389 12.59 11.75 -3.81
CA THR A 389 11.23 11.86 -3.26
C THR A 389 11.23 11.32 -1.84
N VAL A 390 10.90 12.16 -0.86
CA VAL A 390 10.65 11.73 0.52
C VAL A 390 9.21 11.30 0.65
N VAL A 391 8.98 10.19 1.35
CA VAL A 391 7.65 9.66 1.65
C VAL A 391 7.53 9.44 3.15
N VAL A 392 6.52 10.06 3.76
CA VAL A 392 6.11 9.81 5.15
C VAL A 392 4.83 8.98 5.10
N GLU A 393 4.85 7.80 5.71
CA GLU A 393 3.71 6.90 5.72
C GLU A 393 3.51 6.26 7.08
N LYS A 394 2.24 6.07 7.45
CA LYS A 394 1.88 5.29 8.63
C LYS A 394 2.35 3.86 8.42
N LEU A 395 3.01 3.28 9.44
CA LEU A 395 3.36 1.87 9.40
C LEU A 395 2.12 1.04 9.72
N VAL A 396 1.25 0.91 8.72
CA VAL A 396 0.15 -0.05 8.79
C VAL A 396 0.69 -1.43 8.38
N PRO A 397 0.22 -2.52 9.01
CA PRO A 397 0.40 -3.84 8.43
C PRO A 397 -0.12 -3.79 6.99
N PRO A 398 0.67 -4.23 6.00
CA PRO A 398 0.37 -4.06 4.58
C PRO A 398 -0.83 -4.91 4.10
N ARG A 399 -1.62 -5.48 5.01
CA ARG A 399 -2.55 -6.56 4.75
C ARG A 399 -3.86 -6.05 4.18
N ARG A 400 -3.81 -5.72 2.90
CA ARG A 400 -4.94 -5.85 1.99
C ARG A 400 -4.67 -6.91 0.94
N VAL A 401 -3.86 -7.94 1.21
CA VAL A 401 -3.60 -9.05 0.28
C VAL A 401 -3.40 -10.36 1.04
N LEU A 402 -3.91 -11.46 0.50
CA LEU A 402 -3.71 -12.81 1.03
C LEU A 402 -2.41 -13.39 0.45
N THR A 403 -1.51 -13.80 1.34
CA THR A 403 -0.23 -14.38 0.94
C THR A 403 -0.43 -15.79 0.39
N LEU A 404 0.44 -16.21 -0.53
CA LEU A 404 0.43 -17.57 -1.06
C LEU A 404 0.54 -18.62 0.06
N GLY A 405 1.46 -18.38 1.00
CA GLY A 405 1.73 -19.28 2.13
C GLY A 405 0.49 -19.50 3.01
N ARG A 406 -0.24 -18.42 3.35
CA ARG A 406 -1.49 -18.52 4.11
C ARG A 406 -2.58 -19.25 3.34
N LEU A 407 -2.78 -18.91 2.07
CA LEU A 407 -3.87 -19.50 1.32
C LEU A 407 -3.67 -20.99 1.06
N LEU A 408 -2.46 -21.46 0.76
CA LEU A 408 -2.21 -22.88 0.59
C LEU A 408 -2.32 -23.68 1.89
N ALA A 409 -2.00 -23.02 3.00
CA ALA A 409 -2.17 -23.56 4.33
C ALA A 409 -3.64 -23.77 4.72
N GLU A 410 -4.48 -22.74 4.53
CA GLU A 410 -5.89 -22.76 4.92
C GLU A 410 -6.77 -23.44 3.84
N PHE A 411 -6.37 -23.35 2.57
CA PHE A 411 -7.11 -23.85 1.40
C PHE A 411 -6.20 -24.67 0.48
N PRO A 412 -5.87 -25.93 0.82
CA PRO A 412 -4.98 -26.77 0.02
C PRO A 412 -5.43 -26.95 -1.44
N GLN A 413 -6.74 -26.82 -1.73
CA GLN A 413 -7.29 -26.89 -3.08
C GLN A 413 -6.81 -25.76 -4.00
N LEU A 414 -6.26 -24.68 -3.45
CA LEU A 414 -5.64 -23.60 -4.23
C LEU A 414 -4.48 -24.15 -5.09
N ALA A 415 -3.78 -25.19 -4.62
CA ALA A 415 -2.66 -25.83 -5.33
C ALA A 415 -3.04 -26.36 -6.73
N GLU A 416 -4.32 -26.60 -6.99
CA GLU A 416 -4.82 -27.06 -8.29
C GLU A 416 -4.94 -25.94 -9.33
N ILE A 417 -4.96 -24.67 -8.91
CA ILE A 417 -5.23 -23.51 -9.77
C ILE A 417 -4.11 -22.47 -9.78
N VAL A 418 -3.04 -22.67 -8.99
CA VAL A 418 -1.85 -21.80 -8.99
C VAL A 418 -0.56 -22.60 -9.18
N PRO A 419 0.52 -21.98 -9.65
CA PRO A 419 1.83 -22.61 -9.73
C PRO A 419 2.33 -23.00 -8.33
N THR A 420 2.65 -24.28 -8.12
CA THR A 420 3.20 -24.79 -6.84
C THR A 420 4.62 -25.34 -6.97
N ARG A 421 5.04 -25.72 -8.19
CA ARG A 421 6.37 -26.26 -8.45
C ARG A 421 7.43 -25.17 -8.28
N GLY A 422 8.50 -25.49 -7.55
CA GLY A 422 9.64 -24.58 -7.33
C GLY A 422 9.48 -23.61 -6.15
N PHE A 423 8.26 -23.44 -5.63
CA PHE A 423 7.98 -22.56 -4.48
C PHE A 423 7.82 -23.32 -3.17
N ILE A 424 7.37 -24.57 -3.24
CA ILE A 424 7.00 -25.34 -2.06
C ILE A 424 7.59 -26.73 -2.20
N SER A 425 8.57 -27.01 -1.35
CA SER A 425 9.21 -28.32 -1.30
C SER A 425 8.53 -29.22 -0.26
N THR A 426 8.17 -28.64 0.90
CA THR A 426 7.48 -29.30 2.00
C THR A 426 6.68 -28.27 2.79
N MET A 427 5.50 -28.64 3.31
CA MET A 427 4.74 -27.83 4.27
C MET A 427 4.42 -28.69 5.48
N ALA A 428 5.03 -28.38 6.62
CA ALA A 428 4.63 -28.93 7.91
C ALA A 428 3.70 -27.94 8.61
N CYS A 429 2.48 -28.37 8.92
CA CYS A 429 1.56 -27.59 9.76
C CYS A 429 1.77 -27.97 11.23
N PHE A 430 1.93 -26.97 12.09
CA PHE A 430 2.01 -27.17 13.53
C PHE A 430 1.52 -25.92 14.27
N THR A 431 1.10 -26.06 15.51
CA THR A 431 0.82 -24.90 16.36
C THR A 431 2.14 -24.31 16.84
N ALA A 432 2.31 -22.99 16.72
CA ALA A 432 3.50 -22.29 17.15
C ALA A 432 3.19 -20.93 17.75
N ASN A 433 4.21 -20.36 18.40
CA ASN A 433 4.22 -18.99 18.87
C ASN A 433 5.06 -18.17 17.88
N GLY A 434 4.39 -17.32 17.10
CA GLY A 434 5.01 -16.49 16.08
C GLY A 434 5.46 -15.15 16.63
N VAL A 435 6.63 -14.69 16.22
CA VAL A 435 7.18 -13.38 16.54
C VAL A 435 7.59 -12.68 15.25
N ALA A 436 7.17 -11.43 15.10
CA ALA A 436 7.64 -10.52 14.07
C ALA A 436 8.31 -9.32 14.74
N LEU A 437 9.51 -8.97 14.27
CA LEU A 437 10.29 -7.84 14.78
C LEU A 437 10.69 -6.95 13.61
N ARG A 438 10.71 -5.64 13.83
CA ARG A 438 11.33 -4.68 12.92
C ARG A 438 12.44 -3.92 13.63
N ALA A 439 13.66 -4.11 13.14
CA ALA A 439 14.82 -3.37 13.59
C ALA A 439 15.02 -2.07 12.77
N PRO A 440 15.83 -1.12 13.26
CA PRO A 440 16.17 0.10 12.54
C PRO A 440 17.04 -0.11 11.29
N SER A 441 17.74 -1.24 11.18
CA SER A 441 18.61 -1.55 10.05
C SER A 441 18.72 -3.05 9.81
N ALA A 442 19.18 -3.43 8.62
CA ALA A 442 19.42 -4.83 8.26
C ALA A 442 20.49 -5.50 9.14
N ASP A 443 21.53 -4.76 9.54
CA ASP A 443 22.57 -5.27 10.45
C ASP A 443 22.01 -5.56 11.84
N GLU A 444 21.15 -4.66 12.35
CA GLU A 444 20.46 -4.87 13.63
C GLU A 444 19.46 -6.03 13.54
N ALA A 445 18.71 -6.16 12.44
CA ALA A 445 17.83 -7.31 12.20
C ALA A 445 18.61 -8.63 12.17
N ALA A 446 19.74 -8.68 11.46
CA ALA A 446 20.62 -9.84 11.44
C ALA A 446 21.21 -10.16 12.83
N ALA A 447 21.52 -9.14 13.64
CA ALA A 447 21.96 -9.33 15.02
C ALA A 447 20.85 -9.89 15.91
N VAL A 448 19.63 -9.34 15.80
CA VAL A 448 18.43 -9.82 16.51
C VAL A 448 18.17 -11.29 16.17
N ALA A 449 18.18 -11.66 14.89
CA ALA A 449 17.95 -13.05 14.47
C ALA A 449 18.96 -14.05 15.08
N ARG A 450 20.22 -13.65 15.30
CA ARG A 450 21.24 -14.51 15.95
C ARG A 450 20.98 -14.74 17.45
N VAL A 451 20.17 -13.91 18.09
CA VAL A 451 19.78 -14.04 19.51
C VAL A 451 18.64 -15.03 19.70
N LEU A 452 17.78 -15.21 18.68
CA LEU A 452 16.57 -16.05 18.70
C LEU A 452 16.86 -17.56 18.61
N ARG A 453 17.74 -18.07 19.48
CA ARG A 453 18.24 -19.46 19.42
C ARG A 453 17.25 -20.52 19.89
N GLY A 454 16.23 -20.13 20.64
CA GLY A 454 15.12 -21.00 21.06
C GLY A 454 14.05 -21.17 19.98
N ALA A 455 14.13 -20.40 18.89
CA ALA A 455 13.21 -20.53 17.76
C ALA A 455 13.48 -21.83 16.99
N ARG A 456 12.41 -22.50 16.57
CA ARG A 456 12.50 -23.61 15.61
C ARG A 456 12.95 -23.11 14.24
N VAL A 457 12.42 -21.95 13.84
CA VAL A 457 12.76 -21.26 12.60
C VAL A 457 12.93 -19.78 12.94
N ALA A 458 14.04 -19.18 12.52
CA ALA A 458 14.27 -17.75 12.56
C ALA A 458 14.78 -17.30 11.19
N TYR A 459 14.14 -16.28 10.63
CA TYR A 459 14.41 -15.75 9.30
C TYR A 459 14.52 -14.23 9.38
N ALA A 460 15.54 -13.67 8.72
CA ALA A 460 15.72 -12.22 8.62
C ALA A 460 15.82 -11.81 7.15
N SER A 461 15.09 -10.77 6.80
CA SER A 461 15.15 -10.13 5.48
C SER A 461 15.01 -8.62 5.66
N ASP A 462 15.99 -7.88 5.15
CA ASP A 462 16.14 -6.44 5.38
C ASP A 462 16.01 -6.09 6.88
N CYS A 463 15.08 -5.21 7.25
CA CYS A 463 14.86 -4.77 8.62
C CYS A 463 13.90 -5.67 9.41
N ILE A 464 13.38 -6.74 8.81
CA ILE A 464 12.38 -7.63 9.40
C ILE A 464 13.01 -8.93 9.89
N VAL A 465 12.58 -9.37 11.06
CA VAL A 465 12.88 -10.71 11.60
C VAL A 465 11.57 -11.43 11.91
N LEU A 466 11.44 -12.66 11.42
CA LEU A 466 10.34 -13.56 11.70
C LEU A 466 10.86 -14.78 12.44
N ALA A 467 10.16 -15.23 13.47
CA ALA A 467 10.52 -16.44 14.20
C ALA A 467 9.30 -17.24 14.65
N LEU A 468 9.45 -18.58 14.66
CA LEU A 468 8.45 -19.53 15.16
C LEU A 468 9.04 -20.33 16.32
N TYR A 469 8.34 -20.32 17.44
CA TYR A 469 8.74 -21.04 18.65
C TYR A 469 7.75 -22.17 18.96
N PRO A 470 8.24 -23.37 19.32
CA PRO A 470 7.38 -24.43 19.83
C PRO A 470 6.82 -24.08 21.21
N GLU A 471 7.62 -23.41 22.05
CA GLU A 471 7.33 -23.15 23.46
C GLU A 471 7.34 -21.65 23.79
N LEU A 472 6.36 -21.18 24.57
CA LEU A 472 6.24 -19.78 24.99
C LEU A 472 7.41 -19.32 25.88
N ASP A 473 7.88 -20.19 26.78
CA ASP A 473 8.98 -19.83 27.69
C ASP A 473 10.29 -19.59 26.92
N ALA A 474 10.56 -20.39 25.88
CA ALA A 474 11.72 -20.18 25.01
C ALA A 474 11.62 -18.85 24.25
N MET A 475 10.43 -18.55 23.71
CA MET A 475 10.15 -17.28 23.03
C MET A 475 10.42 -16.08 23.93
N PHE A 476 9.81 -16.03 25.12
CA PHE A 476 10.00 -14.90 26.02
C PHE A 476 11.42 -14.83 26.60
N ALA A 477 12.11 -15.96 26.78
CA ALA A 477 13.51 -15.96 27.20
C ALA A 477 14.44 -15.32 26.14
N ASP A 478 14.17 -15.52 24.85
CA ASP A 478 14.92 -14.87 23.79
C ASP A 478 14.56 -13.39 23.64
N LEU A 479 13.27 -13.04 23.68
CA LEU A 479 12.83 -11.64 23.70
C LEU A 479 13.44 -10.87 24.88
N ALA A 480 13.65 -11.54 26.03
CA ALA A 480 14.28 -10.96 27.21
C ALA A 480 15.74 -10.50 27.01
N LYS A 481 16.42 -11.04 26.00
CA LYS A 481 17.81 -10.71 25.67
C LYS A 481 17.93 -9.53 24.70
N LEU A 482 16.83 -9.10 24.09
CA LEU A 482 16.83 -8.03 23.09
C LEU A 482 16.69 -6.66 23.72
N ASP A 483 17.34 -5.66 23.11
CA ASP A 483 17.01 -4.26 23.34
C ASP A 483 15.74 -3.88 22.56
N LEU A 484 14.58 -4.16 23.15
CA LEU A 484 13.30 -3.85 22.51
C LEU A 484 13.05 -2.34 22.38
N SER A 485 13.79 -1.46 23.07
CA SER A 485 13.57 0.00 23.00
C SER A 485 13.82 0.60 21.62
N ARG A 486 14.47 -0.16 20.73
CA ARG A 486 14.79 0.22 19.35
C ARG A 486 14.08 -0.63 18.31
N VAL A 487 13.23 -1.56 18.75
CA VAL A 487 12.62 -2.59 17.90
C VAL A 487 11.12 -2.55 18.08
N LEU A 488 10.39 -2.55 16.97
CA LEU A 488 8.97 -2.85 16.99
C LEU A 488 8.80 -4.35 17.11
N ALA A 489 7.86 -4.82 17.93
CA ALA A 489 7.63 -6.24 18.15
C ALA A 489 6.15 -6.61 18.16
N GLY A 490 5.80 -7.66 17.43
CA GLY A 490 4.48 -8.28 17.43
C GLY A 490 4.60 -9.79 17.66
N MET A 491 3.60 -10.36 18.33
CA MET A 491 3.50 -11.81 18.53
C MET A 491 2.09 -12.33 18.30
N ALA A 492 1.97 -13.62 17.99
CA ALA A 492 0.71 -14.33 17.91
C ALA A 492 0.90 -15.81 18.24
N VAL A 493 -0.21 -16.52 18.51
CA VAL A 493 -0.23 -17.96 18.74
C VAL A 493 -1.24 -18.57 17.78
N GLY A 494 -0.86 -19.65 17.10
CA GLY A 494 -1.77 -20.30 16.16
C GLY A 494 -1.06 -21.26 15.21
N SER A 495 -1.74 -21.59 14.12
CA SER A 495 -1.20 -22.46 13.08
C SER A 495 -0.05 -21.79 12.34
N ALA A 496 1.04 -22.52 12.21
CA ALA A 496 2.26 -22.11 11.54
C ALA A 496 2.66 -23.14 10.50
N PHE A 497 3.37 -22.66 9.48
CA PHE A 497 3.89 -23.46 8.39
C PHE A 497 5.36 -23.16 8.22
N GLU A 498 6.14 -24.20 7.99
CA GLU A 498 7.55 -24.11 7.61
C GLU A 498 7.68 -24.59 6.17
N ASN A 499 8.32 -23.76 5.33
CA ASN A 499 8.65 -24.11 3.95
C ASN A 499 10.14 -23.87 3.69
N VAL A 500 10.73 -24.69 2.83
CA VAL A 500 12.15 -24.61 2.46
C VAL A 500 12.27 -24.16 1.01
N VAL A 501 12.79 -22.94 0.83
CA VAL A 501 13.03 -22.34 -0.49
C VAL A 501 14.53 -22.07 -0.63
N GLY A 502 15.17 -22.65 -1.65
CA GLY A 502 16.61 -22.48 -1.89
C GLY A 502 17.49 -22.89 -0.69
N GLY A 503 17.04 -23.85 0.12
CA GLY A 503 17.75 -24.32 1.32
C GLY A 503 17.55 -23.46 2.58
N LYS A 504 16.74 -22.40 2.53
CA LYS A 504 16.38 -21.58 3.69
C LYS A 504 15.00 -22.01 4.22
N SER A 505 14.89 -22.26 5.52
CA SER A 505 13.59 -22.42 6.19
C SER A 505 12.95 -21.06 6.40
N ILE A 506 11.69 -20.94 6.01
CA ILE A 506 10.95 -19.69 6.00
C ILE A 506 9.66 -19.88 6.80
N PRO A 507 9.43 -19.06 7.85
CA PRO A 507 8.23 -19.14 8.64
C PRO A 507 7.05 -18.53 7.88
N MET A 508 5.92 -19.24 7.83
CA MET A 508 4.71 -18.80 7.11
C MET A 508 3.45 -19.10 7.92
N GLY A 509 2.32 -18.56 7.43
CA GLY A 509 0.98 -18.93 7.86
C GLY A 509 0.29 -17.90 8.76
N PRO A 510 -0.93 -18.24 9.24
CA PRO A 510 -1.77 -17.31 9.98
C PRO A 510 -1.11 -16.70 11.23
N VAL A 511 -0.26 -17.47 11.92
CA VAL A 511 0.44 -16.95 13.10
C VAL A 511 1.51 -15.91 12.75
N VAL A 512 2.29 -16.13 11.68
CA VAL A 512 3.28 -15.15 11.20
C VAL A 512 2.54 -13.91 10.75
N ASP A 513 1.41 -14.13 10.09
CA ASP A 513 0.56 -13.09 9.59
C ASP A 513 0.00 -12.18 10.68
N ALA A 514 -0.54 -12.78 11.74
CA ALA A 514 -1.05 -12.08 12.90
C ALA A 514 0.05 -11.39 13.70
N ALA A 515 1.23 -12.02 13.85
CA ALA A 515 2.38 -11.40 14.53
C ALA A 515 2.86 -10.15 13.78
N TYR A 516 2.96 -10.22 12.45
CA TYR A 516 3.31 -9.06 11.62
C TYR A 516 2.22 -7.98 11.63
N ALA A 517 0.95 -8.37 11.74
CA ALA A 517 -0.14 -7.41 11.92
C ALA A 517 -0.05 -6.68 13.28
N ALA A 518 0.22 -7.42 14.36
CA ALA A 518 0.41 -6.84 15.68
C ALA A 518 1.61 -5.89 15.72
N LEU A 519 2.71 -6.22 15.02
CA LEU A 519 3.91 -5.40 14.90
C LEU A 519 3.62 -3.96 14.46
N GLY A 520 2.74 -3.77 13.46
CA GLY A 520 2.38 -2.44 12.95
C GLY A 520 1.58 -1.58 13.95
N SER A 521 1.09 -2.17 15.04
CA SER A 521 0.43 -1.46 16.13
C SER A 521 1.29 -1.40 17.41
N SER A 522 2.54 -1.84 17.33
CA SER A 522 3.46 -1.84 18.47
C SER A 522 4.19 -0.49 18.65
N TYR A 523 4.73 -0.29 19.84
CA TYR A 523 5.65 0.79 20.16
C TYR A 523 7.00 0.19 20.56
N PRO A 524 8.13 0.88 20.32
CA PRO A 524 9.41 0.39 20.81
C PRO A 524 9.37 0.17 22.33
N GLY A 525 9.96 -0.93 22.76
CA GLY A 525 9.94 -1.38 24.14
C GLY A 525 8.64 -2.09 24.54
N ARG A 526 7.78 -2.46 23.59
CA ARG A 526 6.56 -3.24 23.82
C ARG A 526 6.43 -4.36 22.80
N VAL A 527 5.80 -5.46 23.21
CA VAL A 527 5.38 -6.53 22.31
C VAL A 527 3.86 -6.49 22.18
N ALA A 528 3.40 -6.16 20.98
CA ALA A 528 1.99 -6.16 20.64
C ALA A 528 1.50 -7.59 20.39
N ALA A 529 0.27 -7.89 20.80
CA ALA A 529 -0.36 -9.17 20.48
C ALA A 529 -1.85 -8.96 20.14
N PRO A 530 -2.43 -9.79 19.26
CA PRO A 530 -3.86 -9.74 18.98
C PRO A 530 -4.67 -10.24 20.18
N HIS A 531 -5.97 -9.93 20.24
CA HIS A 531 -6.81 -10.28 21.37
C HIS A 531 -6.79 -11.80 21.68
N GLU A 532 -6.78 -12.65 20.65
CA GLU A 532 -6.79 -14.12 20.81
C GLU A 532 -5.52 -14.64 21.50
N ALA A 533 -4.42 -13.90 21.46
CA ALA A 533 -3.17 -14.29 22.12
C ALA A 533 -3.18 -14.04 23.65
N PHE A 534 -4.20 -13.36 24.21
CA PHE A 534 -4.29 -13.07 25.65
C PHE A 534 -4.86 -14.21 26.50
N VAL A 535 -4.41 -15.44 26.23
CA VAL A 535 -4.74 -16.62 27.03
C VAL A 535 -3.89 -16.69 28.32
N PRO A 536 -4.35 -17.37 29.39
CA PRO A 536 -3.63 -17.43 30.67
C PRO A 536 -2.18 -17.89 30.57
N GLU A 537 -1.90 -18.83 29.66
CA GLU A 537 -0.58 -19.42 29.44
C GLU A 537 0.44 -18.38 28.94
N VAL A 538 0.02 -17.52 27.99
CA VAL A 538 0.85 -16.44 27.45
C VAL A 538 1.16 -15.40 28.53
N LYS A 539 0.16 -15.03 29.33
CA LYS A 539 0.35 -14.10 30.45
C LYS A 539 1.33 -14.65 31.48
N ALA A 540 1.17 -15.91 31.86
CA ALA A 540 2.03 -16.56 32.84
C ALA A 540 3.49 -16.67 32.35
N ALA A 541 3.70 -17.02 31.08
CA ALA A 541 5.05 -17.09 30.49
C ALA A 541 5.73 -15.72 30.44
N ALA A 542 4.98 -14.67 30.06
CA ALA A 542 5.50 -13.31 30.06
C ALA A 542 5.84 -12.79 31.46
N GLU A 543 5.06 -13.14 32.48
CA GLU A 543 5.34 -12.80 33.88
C GLU A 543 6.59 -13.50 34.41
N ARG A 544 6.78 -14.77 34.06
CA ARG A 544 8.03 -15.50 34.40
C ARG A 544 9.25 -14.85 33.77
N ALA A 545 9.17 -14.50 32.49
CA ALA A 545 10.27 -13.83 31.79
C ALA A 545 10.54 -12.42 32.36
N ARG A 546 9.50 -11.66 32.71
CA ARG A 546 9.61 -10.39 33.44
C ARG A 546 10.40 -10.53 34.73
N TRP A 547 10.09 -11.54 35.52
CA TRP A 547 10.76 -11.81 36.79
C TRP A 547 12.24 -12.16 36.58
N ALA A 548 12.54 -13.02 35.61
CA ALA A 548 13.90 -13.40 35.25
C ALA A 548 14.72 -12.19 34.73
N ALA A 549 14.12 -11.33 33.90
CA ALA A 549 14.78 -10.13 33.40
C ALA A 549 15.08 -9.11 34.51
N ARG A 550 14.14 -8.92 35.47
CA ARG A 550 14.32 -8.01 36.61
C ARG A 550 15.42 -8.43 37.59
N THR A 551 15.71 -9.72 37.66
CA THR A 551 16.75 -10.28 38.54
C THR A 551 18.13 -10.33 37.88
N ALA A 552 18.24 -9.99 36.59
CA ALA A 552 19.50 -9.85 35.88
C ALA A 552 20.18 -8.49 36.16
N PRO A 553 21.51 -8.42 36.35
CA PRO A 553 22.23 -7.20 36.75
C PRO A 553 22.10 -6.00 35.78
N TYR A 554 21.69 -6.26 34.53
CA TYR A 554 21.53 -5.26 33.46
C TYR A 554 20.24 -5.48 32.64
N GLY A 555 19.20 -6.07 33.25
CA GLY A 555 17.98 -6.45 32.53
C GLY A 555 17.12 -5.25 32.09
N PRO A 556 16.64 -5.21 30.83
CA PRO A 556 15.82 -4.12 30.34
C PRO A 556 14.47 -4.06 31.06
N ARG A 557 14.06 -2.86 31.48
CA ARG A 557 12.75 -2.58 32.12
C ARG A 557 11.68 -2.40 31.05
N ILE A 558 11.15 -3.51 30.52
CA ILE A 558 10.19 -3.51 29.41
C ILE A 558 8.76 -3.83 29.87
N ALA A 559 7.76 -3.25 29.20
CA ALA A 559 6.36 -3.68 29.27
C ALA A 559 6.11 -4.77 28.20
N TRP A 560 6.13 -6.04 28.62
CA TRP A 560 6.26 -7.19 27.71
C TRP A 560 5.03 -7.56 26.88
N LEU A 561 3.84 -7.07 27.20
CA LEU A 561 2.61 -7.47 26.50
C LEU A 561 1.63 -6.29 26.54
N GLU A 562 1.23 -5.84 25.37
CA GLU A 562 0.18 -4.85 25.18
C GLU A 562 -0.89 -5.42 24.25
N ARG A 563 -2.16 -5.25 24.65
CA ARG A 563 -3.31 -5.72 23.88
C ARG A 563 -3.58 -4.73 22.76
N VAL A 564 -3.60 -5.23 21.53
CA VAL A 564 -4.07 -4.46 20.37
C VAL A 564 -5.56 -4.76 20.14
N ALA A 565 -6.30 -3.74 19.70
CA ALA A 565 -7.72 -3.81 19.38
C ALA A 565 -7.98 -4.61 18.10
#